data_AF-A0A7Y4MEI7-F1
#
_entry.id   AF-A0A7Y4MEI7-F1
#
_cell.length_a   1.000
_cell.length_b   1.000
_cell.length_c   1.000
_cell.angle_alpha   90.00
_cell.angle_beta   90.00
_cell.angle_gamma   90.00
#
_symmetry.space_group_name_H-M   'P 1'
#
loop_
_entity.id
_entity.type
_entity.pdbx_description
1 polymer ?
#
loop_
_entity_poly.entity_id
_entity_poly.type
_entity_poly.pdbx_seq_one_letter_code
_entity_poly.pdbx_strand_id
1 'polypeptide(L)' 'MDWSTLRRGQQVAFTHRSDGPVAGAVEMRTDDASVLWIQLDNGGGRRLIHCDDGYRLKRAG' A
#
# COMPACT_ATOMS: atom_id res chain seq x y z
N MET A 1 -9.83 -6.41 3.95
CA MET A 1 -10.02 -4.95 4.14
C MET A 1 -10.27 -4.37 2.76
N ASP A 2 -11.13 -3.37 2.65
CA ASP A 2 -11.43 -2.76 1.35
C ASP A 2 -10.40 -1.67 1.01
N TRP A 3 -9.70 -1.83 -0.12
CA TRP A 3 -8.73 -0.86 -0.66
C TRP A 3 -9.29 -0.10 -1.88
N SER A 4 -10.56 -0.31 -2.25
CA SER A 4 -11.21 0.27 -3.42
C SER A 4 -11.22 1.80 -3.43
N THR A 5 -11.14 2.42 -2.26
CA THR A 5 -11.13 3.87 -2.09
C THR A 5 -9.75 4.49 -2.29
N LEU A 6 -8.68 3.69 -2.28
CA LEU A 6 -7.33 4.20 -2.48
C LEU A 6 -7.13 4.71 -3.91
N ARG A 7 -6.40 5.82 -4.04
CA ARG A 7 -6.16 6.52 -5.31
C ARG A 7 -4.67 6.74 -5.53
N ARG A 8 -4.25 6.79 -6.80
CA ARG A 8 -2.89 7.17 -7.18
C ARG A 8 -2.53 8.54 -6.56
N GLY A 9 -1.31 8.64 -6.03
CA GLY A 9 -0.78 9.80 -5.33
C GLY A 9 -1.16 9.89 -3.85
N GLN A 10 -2.14 9.11 -3.39
CA GLN A 10 -2.57 9.12 -1.99
C GLN A 10 -1.48 8.57 -1.07
N GLN A 11 -1.29 9.22 0.07
CA GLN A 11 -0.30 8.78 1.04
C GLN A 11 -0.86 7.71 1.97
N VAL A 12 -0.16 6.59 2.06
CA VAL A 12 -0.62 5.40 2.79
C VAL A 12 0.47 4.87 3.72
N ALA A 13 0.04 4.26 4.80
CA ALA A 13 0.91 3.48 5.68
C ALA A 13 0.25 2.15 6.01
N PHE A 14 0.97 1.07 5.76
CA PHE A 14 0.59 -0.30 6.09
C PHE A 14 1.52 -0.88 7.15
N THR A 15 1.00 -1.84 7.89
CA THR A 15 1.79 -2.67 8.80
C THR A 15 1.62 -4.13 8.43
N HIS A 16 2.72 -4.88 8.42
CA HIS A 16 2.72 -6.33 8.34
C HIS A 16 3.39 -6.91 9.60
N ARG A 17 2.94 -8.10 10.03
CA ARG A 17 3.45 -8.74 11.26
C ARG A 17 4.91 -9.17 11.11
N SER A 18 5.31 -9.60 9.91
CA SER A 18 6.63 -10.20 9.67
C SER A 18 7.56 -9.31 8.84
N ASP A 19 7.04 -8.52 7.89
CA ASP A 19 7.86 -7.77 6.93
C ASP A 19 8.04 -6.28 7.28
N GLY A 20 7.56 -5.87 8.46
CA GLY A 20 7.62 -4.50 8.93
C GLY A 20 6.59 -3.55 8.28
N PRO A 21 6.68 -2.24 8.57
CA PRO A 21 5.79 -1.25 8.00
C PRO A 21 6.18 -0.89 6.56
N VAL A 22 5.18 -0.49 5.78
CA VAL A 22 5.33 0.06 4.43
C VAL A 22 4.64 1.42 4.40
N ALA A 23 5.37 2.46 4.05
CA ALA A 23 4.83 3.82 3.94
C ALA A 23 5.27 4.45 2.61
N GLY A 24 4.34 5.14 1.96
CA GLY A 24 4.58 5.75 0.66
C GLY A 24 3.32 6.18 -0.05
N ALA A 25 3.51 6.68 -1.27
CA ALA A 25 2.40 7.08 -2.13
C ALA A 25 1.93 5.90 -2.99
N VAL A 26 0.61 5.76 -3.15
CA VAL A 26 0.05 4.80 -4.10
C VAL A 26 0.46 5.20 -5.52
N GLU A 27 1.24 4.37 -6.19
CA GLU A 27 1.61 4.57 -7.60
C GLU A 27 0.52 4.00 -8.53
N MET A 28 -0.05 2.85 -8.17
CA MET A 28 -1.09 2.16 -8.92
C MET A 28 -1.91 1.25 -7.99
N ARG A 29 -3.19 1.05 -8.33
CA ARG A 29 -4.10 0.05 -7.75
C ARG A 29 -4.75 -0.71 -8.90
N THR A 30 -4.86 -2.03 -8.80
CA THR A 30 -5.65 -2.81 -9.77
C THR A 30 -7.13 -2.49 -9.62
N ASP A 31 -7.92 -2.64 -10.69
CA ASP A 31 -9.34 -2.25 -10.69
C ASP A 31 -10.14 -2.96 -9.58
N ASP A 32 -9.85 -4.24 -9.35
CA ASP A 32 -10.42 -5.10 -8.30
C ASP A 32 -9.90 -4.80 -6.88
N ALA A 33 -8.97 -3.85 -6.74
CA ALA A 33 -8.33 -3.46 -5.49
C ALA A 33 -7.53 -4.57 -4.77
N SER A 34 -7.20 -5.66 -5.45
CA SER A 34 -6.42 -6.76 -4.86
C SER A 34 -4.93 -6.43 -4.72
N VAL A 35 -4.39 -5.55 -5.58
CA VAL A 35 -2.96 -5.21 -5.62
C VAL A 35 -2.75 -3.70 -5.59
N LEU A 36 -1.71 -3.28 -4.85
CA LEU A 36 -1.18 -1.92 -4.85
C LEU A 36 0.31 -1.93 -5.20
N TRP A 37 0.72 -0.94 -5.99
CA TRP A 37 2.11 -0.50 -6.05
C TRP A 37 2.26 0.77 -5.21
N ILE A 38 3.25 0.78 -4.33
CA ILE A 38 3.57 1.90 -3.44
C ILE A 38 4.98 2.38 -3.77
N GLN A 39 5.12 3.66 -4.10
CA GLN A 39 6.42 4.33 -4.16
C GLN A 39 6.84 4.68 -2.73
N LEU A 40 7.91 4.07 -2.24
CA LEU A 40 8.33 4.14 -0.84
C LEU A 40 8.94 5.51 -0.50
N ASP A 41 8.58 6.06 0.66
CA ASP A 41 9.09 7.36 1.13
C ASP A 41 10.59 7.34 1.45
N ASN A 42 11.15 6.16 1.75
CA ASN A 42 12.56 6.00 2.15
C ASN A 42 13.54 5.91 0.97
N GLY A 43 13.08 6.16 -0.26
CA GLY A 43 13.90 6.02 -1.47
C GLY A 43 14.19 4.57 -1.89
N GLY A 44 13.57 3.58 -1.24
CA GLY A 44 13.71 2.15 -1.55
C GLY A 44 13.04 1.70 -2.85
N GLY A 45 12.66 2.63 -3.73
CA GLY A 45 11.93 2.36 -4.96
C GLY A 45 10.46 2.02 -4.70
N ARG A 46 9.95 1.01 -5.41
CA ARG A 46 8.55 0.61 -5.38
C ARG A 46 8.35 -0.74 -4.73
N ARG A 47 7.23 -0.91 -4.03
CA ARG A 47 6.80 -2.19 -3.45
C ARG A 47 5.41 -2.55 -3.95
N LEU A 48 5.26 -3.79 -4.39
CA LEU A 48 3.95 -4.41 -4.62
C LEU A 48 3.46 -5.03 -3.30
N ILE A 49 2.17 -4.84 -3.00
CA ILE A 49 1.48 -5.58 -1.93
C ILE A 49 0.15 -6.12 -2.45
N HIS A 50 -0.20 -7.34 -2.06
CA HIS A 50 -1.52 -7.93 -2.27
C HIS A 50 -2.39 -7.82 -1.01
N CYS A 51 -3.72 -7.71 -1.14
CA CYS A 51 -4.64 -7.55 0.00
C CYS A 51 -4.62 -8.71 0.98
N ASP A 52 -4.25 -9.89 0.51
CA ASP A 52 -4.16 -11.12 1.29
C ASP A 52 -2.77 -11.40 1.85
N ASP A 53 -1.77 -10.56 1.56
CA ASP A 53 -0.41 -10.68 2.12
C ASP A 53 -0.35 -10.28 3.62
N GLY A 54 -1.49 -10.10 4.28
CA GLY A 54 -1.57 -9.80 5.70
C GLY A 54 -1.30 -8.34 6.08
N TYR A 55 -1.10 -7.45 5.10
CA TYR A 55 -0.93 -6.01 5.34
C TYR A 55 -2.23 -5.38 5.86
N ARG A 56 -2.10 -4.53 6.88
CA ARG A 56 -3.22 -3.74 7.43
C ARG A 56 -2.96 -2.26 7.24
N LEU A 57 -3.93 -1.56 6.67
CA LEU A 57 -3.90 -0.11 6.49
C LEU A 57 -4.00 0.59 7.85
N LYS A 58 -3.04 1.47 8.14
CA LYS A 58 -2.98 2.29 9.36
C LYS A 58 -3.42 3.73 9.14
N ARG A 59 -3.07 4.29 7.98
CA ARG A 59 -3.38 5.67 7.60
C ARG A 59 -3.56 5.75 6.09
N ALA A 60 -4.54 6.54 5.67
CA ALA A 60 -4.74 6.96 4.29
C ALA A 60 -5.11 8.45 4.32
N GLY A 61 -4.30 9.30 3.70
CA GLY A 61 -4.45 10.76 3.72
C GLY A 61 -4.29 11.37 2.34
#